data_AF-A0A9X8E918-F1
#
_entry.id   AF-A0A9X8E918-F1
#
_cell.length_a   1.000
_cell.length_b   1.000
_cell.length_c   1.000
_cell.angle_alpha   90.00
_cell.angle_beta   90.00
_cell.angle_gamma   90.00
#
_symmetry.space_group_name_H-M   'P 1'
#
loop_
_entity.id
_entity.type
_entity.pdbx_description
1 polymer ?
#
loop_
_entity_poly.entity_id
_entity_poly.type
_entity_poly.pdbx_seq_one_letter_code
_entity_poly.pdbx_strand_id
1 'polypeptide(L)'
;MVKVLISLSVLAAVATAGSVTELPESVTKLIDYSINPCDDFYQYACGAWHNNTVLPPDRYAIDTTFTKIYIENEAALTKIYSDNTTKLGEFYNSCLDTATLSSLGLTPLEDSFKAIRSANTTLDLLIVAGELAKNGIPAFVDINSSADDNDSTKNALFGFRTPLPLGRSYYTNHSKWETVEADYKVYIATVLQLARYTAEQAAAAVPVIIRFEQTLAGVALSSLEEMEVVLSPYTALTYSQ
;
A
#
# COMPACT_ATOMS: atom_id res chain seq x y z
N MET A 1 -55.43 60.17 -4.22
CA MET A 1 -54.03 60.22 -3.75
C MET A 1 -53.98 59.63 -2.35
N VAL A 2 -53.56 58.37 -2.22
CA VAL A 2 -53.27 57.74 -0.92
C VAL A 2 -51.92 57.05 -1.08
N LYS A 3 -50.92 57.56 -0.36
CA LYS A 3 -49.53 57.10 -0.40
C LYS A 3 -49.44 55.76 0.33
N VAL A 4 -49.00 54.72 -0.39
CA VAL A 4 -48.65 53.42 0.19
C VAL A 4 -47.26 53.55 0.80
N LEU A 5 -47.17 53.49 2.13
CA LEU A 5 -45.92 53.40 2.88
C LEU A 5 -45.50 51.92 2.91
N ILE A 6 -44.54 51.55 2.08
CA ILE A 6 -43.85 50.26 2.17
C ILE A 6 -42.81 50.40 3.27
N SER A 7 -43.00 49.67 4.37
CA SER A 7 -42.05 49.59 5.49
C SER A 7 -40.74 48.95 5.02
N LEU A 8 -39.70 49.77 4.94
CA LEU A 8 -38.32 49.39 4.72
C LEU A 8 -37.73 48.87 6.04
N SER A 9 -37.99 47.62 6.40
CA SER A 9 -37.41 47.07 7.64
C SER A 9 -37.30 45.55 7.61
N VAL A 10 -36.54 45.00 6.65
CA VAL A 10 -35.66 43.84 6.85
C VAL A 10 -34.55 43.92 5.80
N LEU A 11 -33.48 44.66 6.08
CA LEU A 11 -32.21 44.52 5.37
C LEU A 11 -31.10 44.46 6.43
N ALA A 12 -30.16 43.55 6.22
CA ALA A 12 -28.92 43.34 6.97
C ALA A 12 -29.00 42.51 8.26
N ALA A 13 -29.16 41.20 8.08
CA ALA A 13 -28.41 40.21 8.86
C ALA A 13 -28.14 38.98 7.99
N VAL A 14 -27.45 39.16 6.86
CA VAL A 14 -26.88 38.05 6.08
C VAL A 14 -25.38 38.27 6.00
N ALA A 15 -24.65 37.30 6.56
CA ALA A 15 -23.23 37.03 6.41
C ALA A 15 -22.23 38.13 6.86
N THR A 16 -21.83 38.08 8.14
CA THR A 16 -20.41 38.23 8.49
C THR A 16 -19.77 36.84 8.57
N ALA A 17 -19.88 36.05 7.49
CA ALA A 17 -18.83 35.10 7.18
C ALA A 17 -17.85 35.92 6.34
N GLY A 18 -16.67 36.22 6.89
CA GLY A 18 -15.71 37.13 6.25
C GLY A 18 -15.52 36.77 4.78
N SER A 19 -15.83 37.71 3.89
CA SER A 19 -15.50 37.58 2.48
C SER A 19 -13.97 37.52 2.39
N VAL A 20 -13.43 36.34 2.13
CA VAL A 20 -12.01 36.17 1.82
C VAL A 20 -11.81 36.80 0.44
N THR A 21 -11.42 38.08 0.42
CA THR A 21 -11.18 38.82 -0.83
C THR A 21 -9.86 38.44 -1.49
N GLU A 22 -8.97 37.75 -0.75
CA GLU A 22 -7.66 37.33 -1.21
C GLU A 22 -7.33 35.92 -0.72
N LEU A 23 -6.80 35.08 -1.60
CA LEU A 23 -6.36 33.73 -1.24
C LEU A 23 -5.20 33.80 -0.23
N PRO A 24 -5.12 32.87 0.73
CA PRO A 24 -4.01 32.84 1.69
C PRO A 24 -2.69 32.59 0.98
N GLU A 25 -1.60 33.09 1.56
CA GLU A 25 -0.24 32.99 0.98
C GLU A 25 0.17 31.54 0.69
N SER A 26 -0.28 30.58 1.52
CA SER A 26 -0.05 29.15 1.31
C SER A 26 -0.66 28.61 0.01
N VAL A 27 -1.69 29.27 -0.51
CA VAL A 27 -2.33 28.92 -1.79
C VAL A 27 -1.73 29.73 -2.92
N THR A 28 -1.53 31.04 -2.74
CA THR A 28 -1.02 31.90 -3.82
C THR A 28 0.39 31.52 -4.27
N LYS A 29 1.21 30.93 -3.39
CA LYS A 29 2.53 30.38 -3.72
C LYS A 29 2.53 29.15 -4.62
N LEU A 30 1.39 28.46 -4.75
CA LEU A 30 1.25 27.26 -5.58
C LEU A 30 0.86 27.60 -7.03
N ILE A 31 0.24 28.76 -7.22
CA ILE A 31 -0.40 29.18 -8.48
C ILE A 31 0.63 29.70 -9.48
N ASP A 32 0.57 29.20 -10.71
CA ASP A 32 1.22 29.79 -11.88
C ASP A 32 0.24 30.69 -12.64
N TYR A 33 0.29 31.99 -12.34
CA TYR A 33 -0.58 32.99 -12.95
C TYR A 33 -0.33 33.23 -14.45
N SER A 34 0.71 32.63 -15.04
CA SER A 34 0.97 32.71 -16.48
C SER A 34 0.09 31.76 -17.30
N ILE A 35 -0.53 30.76 -16.64
CA ILE A 35 -1.38 29.75 -17.27
C ILE A 35 -2.84 30.21 -17.25
N ASN A 36 -3.56 29.99 -18.36
CA ASN A 36 -4.99 30.22 -18.39
C ASN A 36 -5.73 29.10 -17.62
N PRO A 37 -6.47 29.41 -16.54
CA PRO A 37 -7.17 28.39 -15.75
C PRO A 37 -8.25 27.64 -16.53
N CYS A 38 -8.78 28.21 -17.62
CA CYS A 38 -9.78 27.55 -18.47
C CYS A 38 -9.16 26.50 -19.43
N ASP A 39 -7.84 26.56 -19.65
CA ASP A 39 -7.14 25.65 -20.56
C ASP A 39 -6.50 24.49 -19.78
N ASP A 40 -5.79 24.79 -18.68
CA ASP A 40 -5.20 23.80 -17.78
C ASP A 40 -5.25 24.31 -16.34
N PHE A 41 -6.33 23.94 -15.63
CA PHE A 41 -6.52 24.36 -14.25
C PHE A 41 -5.50 23.74 -13.29
N TYR A 42 -4.95 22.56 -13.60
CA TYR A 42 -3.94 21.93 -12.75
C TYR A 42 -2.63 22.72 -12.81
N GLN A 43 -2.16 23.07 -14.01
CA GLN A 43 -0.95 23.89 -14.14
C GLN A 43 -1.15 25.31 -13.62
N TYR A 44 -2.33 25.90 -13.80
CA TYR A 44 -2.65 27.17 -13.14
C TYR A 44 -2.57 27.05 -11.62
N ALA A 45 -3.24 26.08 -11.00
CA ALA A 45 -3.35 26.00 -9.55
C ALA A 45 -2.07 25.48 -8.85
N CYS A 46 -1.30 24.62 -9.52
CA CYS A 46 -0.18 23.88 -8.93
C CYS A 46 1.16 24.12 -9.63
N GLY A 47 1.19 24.80 -10.79
CA GLY A 47 2.37 24.87 -11.66
C GLY A 47 3.59 25.51 -11.00
N ALA A 48 3.39 26.54 -10.18
CA ALA A 48 4.50 27.16 -9.46
C ALA A 48 5.11 26.19 -8.43
N TRP A 49 4.29 25.39 -7.75
CA TRP A 49 4.80 24.33 -6.87
C TRP A 49 5.49 23.23 -7.67
N HIS A 50 4.87 22.76 -8.75
CA HIS A 50 5.39 21.67 -9.58
C HIS A 50 6.78 22.01 -10.15
N ASN A 51 7.00 23.24 -10.59
CA ASN A 51 8.28 23.68 -11.17
C ASN A 51 9.40 23.85 -10.14
N ASN A 52 9.06 24.16 -8.88
CA ASN A 52 10.04 24.48 -7.84
C ASN A 52 10.31 23.32 -6.87
N THR A 53 9.48 22.29 -6.91
CA THR A 53 9.54 21.19 -5.96
C THR A 53 10.61 20.18 -6.36
N VAL A 54 11.45 19.80 -5.39
CA VAL A 54 12.47 18.77 -5.55
C VAL A 54 11.98 17.50 -4.86
N LEU A 55 11.95 16.38 -5.60
CA LEU A 55 11.65 15.07 -5.05
C LEU A 55 12.81 14.61 -4.15
N PRO A 56 12.58 14.37 -2.85
CA PRO A 56 13.60 13.81 -1.97
C PRO A 56 14.08 12.42 -2.44
N PRO A 57 15.35 12.07 -2.23
CA PRO A 57 15.92 10.81 -2.75
C PRO A 57 15.29 9.55 -2.15
N ASP A 58 14.64 9.67 -0.98
CA ASP A 58 13.94 8.58 -0.27
C ASP A 58 12.47 8.45 -0.69
N ARG A 59 12.00 9.23 -1.66
CA ARG A 59 10.60 9.26 -2.10
C ARG A 59 10.48 9.11 -3.61
N TYR A 60 9.45 8.38 -4.02
CA TYR A 60 9.11 8.24 -5.45
C TYR A 60 8.08 9.27 -5.92
N ALA A 61 7.32 9.85 -4.99
CA ALA A 61 6.33 10.89 -5.25
C ALA A 61 6.15 11.78 -4.02
N ILE A 62 5.78 13.03 -4.25
CA ILE A 62 5.36 13.98 -3.22
C ILE A 62 4.20 14.82 -3.75
N ASP A 63 3.44 15.41 -2.84
CA ASP A 63 2.31 16.28 -3.15
C ASP A 63 2.18 17.40 -2.09
N THR A 64 1.30 18.37 -2.33
CA THR A 64 1.10 19.54 -1.46
C THR A 64 0.25 19.26 -0.21
N THR A 65 -0.34 18.08 -0.11
CA THR A 65 -1.40 17.72 0.84
C THR A 65 -1.05 16.47 1.67
N PHE A 66 -1.27 15.27 1.15
CA PHE A 66 -1.11 13.99 1.84
C PHE A 66 0.31 13.76 2.30
N THR A 67 1.30 14.02 1.44
CA THR A 67 2.72 13.91 1.81
C THR A 67 3.06 14.81 2.99
N LYS A 68 2.57 16.07 2.97
CA LYS A 68 2.81 17.02 4.06
C LYS A 68 2.19 16.56 5.37
N ILE A 69 0.91 16.15 5.32
CA ILE A 69 0.19 15.61 6.49
C ILE A 69 0.90 14.37 7.03
N TYR A 70 1.36 13.47 6.16
CA TYR A 70 2.12 12.29 6.56
C TYR A 70 3.38 12.68 7.33
N ILE A 71 4.19 13.60 6.81
CA ILE A 71 5.43 14.05 7.46
C ILE A 71 5.15 14.69 8.83
N GLU A 72 4.12 15.54 8.92
CA GLU A 72 3.73 16.18 10.18
C GLU A 72 3.24 15.16 11.21
N ASN A 73 2.47 14.16 10.77
CA ASN A 73 2.01 13.07 11.61
C ASN A 73 3.17 12.20 12.09
N GLU A 74 4.08 11.79 11.21
CA GLU A 74 5.27 11.00 11.58
C GLU A 74 6.11 11.72 12.65
N ALA A 75 6.29 13.03 12.52
CA ALA A 75 7.00 13.83 13.52
C ALA A 75 6.27 13.89 14.87
N ALA A 76 4.94 13.88 14.86
CA ALA A 76 4.13 13.80 16.08
C ALA A 76 4.19 12.40 16.70
N LEU A 77 4.01 11.35 15.90
CA LEU A 77 4.03 9.94 16.32
C LEU A 77 5.39 9.52 16.88
N THR A 78 6.48 9.98 16.27
CA THR A 78 7.85 9.71 16.76
C THR A 78 8.03 10.18 18.20
N LYS A 79 7.43 11.32 18.58
CA LYS A 79 7.47 11.83 19.97
C LYS A 79 6.67 10.95 20.93
N ILE A 80 5.60 10.33 20.46
CA ILE A 80 4.77 9.42 21.26
C ILE A 80 5.50 8.10 21.48
N TYR A 81 6.09 7.53 20.44
CA TYR A 81 6.70 6.20 20.52
C TYR A 81 8.16 6.22 20.99
N SER A 82 8.80 7.39 21.11
CA SER A 82 10.15 7.51 21.69
C SER A 82 10.23 7.15 23.19
N ASP A 83 9.09 7.07 23.88
CA ASP A 83 9.03 6.63 25.27
C ASP A 83 9.12 5.10 25.39
N ASN A 84 10.29 4.61 25.76
CA ASN A 84 10.60 3.19 25.90
C ASN A 84 9.96 2.51 27.13
N THR A 85 9.14 3.22 27.92
CA THR A 85 8.43 2.61 29.07
C THR A 85 7.10 1.97 28.69
N THR A 86 6.67 2.16 27.44
CA THR A 86 5.45 1.56 26.89
C THR A 86 5.79 0.38 25.98
N LYS A 87 4.90 -0.62 25.89
CA LYS A 87 5.07 -1.73 24.92
C LYS A 87 5.24 -1.24 23.48
N LEU A 88 4.60 -0.12 23.15
CA LEU A 88 4.69 0.50 21.84
C LEU A 88 6.06 1.12 21.59
N GLY A 89 6.63 1.78 22.60
CA GLY A 89 8.00 2.29 22.53
C GLY A 89 9.05 1.18 22.53
N GLU A 90 8.87 0.11 23.32
CA GLU A 90 9.72 -1.08 23.25
C GLU A 90 9.72 -1.69 21.85
N PHE A 91 8.54 -1.85 21.25
CA PHE A 91 8.39 -2.34 19.88
C PHE A 91 9.07 -1.42 18.87
N TYR A 92 8.83 -0.10 18.93
CA TYR A 92 9.45 0.88 18.05
C TYR A 92 10.99 0.86 18.16
N ASN A 93 11.53 0.87 19.38
CA ASN A 93 12.97 0.84 19.61
C ASN A 93 13.60 -0.49 19.17
N SER A 94 12.87 -1.61 19.22
CA SER A 94 13.35 -2.89 18.70
C SER A 94 13.61 -2.85 17.18
N CYS A 95 12.85 -2.05 16.42
CA CYS A 95 13.09 -1.84 15.00
C CYS A 95 14.31 -0.96 14.71
N LEU A 96 14.67 -0.08 15.64
CA LEU A 96 15.80 0.86 15.49
C LEU A 96 17.15 0.28 15.96
N ASP A 97 17.14 -0.76 16.79
CA ASP A 97 18.36 -1.40 17.29
C ASP A 97 19.02 -2.29 16.22
N THR A 98 19.63 -1.64 15.24
CA THR A 98 20.32 -2.29 14.13
C THR A 98 21.54 -3.10 14.58
N ALA A 99 22.12 -2.81 15.75
CA ALA A 99 23.22 -3.60 16.31
C ALA A 99 22.74 -4.99 16.73
N THR A 100 21.63 -5.05 17.47
CA THR A 100 21.00 -6.33 17.85
C THR A 100 20.50 -7.08 16.62
N LEU A 101 19.82 -6.41 15.69
CA LEU A 101 19.33 -7.03 14.45
C LEU A 101 20.48 -7.63 13.62
N SER A 102 21.58 -6.89 13.48
CA SER A 102 22.78 -7.37 12.75
C SER A 102 23.44 -8.56 13.45
N SER A 103 23.48 -8.55 14.79
CA SER A 103 24.03 -9.66 15.57
C SER A 103 23.18 -10.92 15.48
N LEU A 104 21.86 -10.79 15.45
CA LEU A 104 20.94 -11.92 15.33
C LEU A 104 20.99 -12.55 13.93
N GLY A 105 21.17 -11.72 12.90
CA GLY A 105 21.19 -12.17 11.51
C GLY A 105 19.93 -12.96 11.15
N LEU A 106 20.11 -14.21 10.70
CA LEU A 106 19.00 -15.08 10.29
C LEU A 106 18.46 -15.97 11.41
N THR A 107 19.07 -15.95 12.59
CA THR A 107 18.71 -16.85 13.70
C THR A 107 17.20 -16.88 13.98
N PRO A 108 16.48 -15.74 14.01
CA PRO A 108 15.03 -15.74 14.24
C PRO A 108 14.19 -16.42 13.14
N LEU A 109 14.75 -16.69 11.97
CA LEU A 109 14.07 -17.28 10.81
C LEU A 109 14.42 -18.76 10.59
N GLU A 110 15.36 -19.32 11.37
CA GLU A 110 15.91 -20.65 11.12
C GLU A 110 14.85 -21.76 11.18
N ASP A 111 13.93 -21.71 12.14
CA ASP A 111 12.85 -22.70 12.26
C ASP A 111 11.91 -22.67 11.07
N SER A 112 11.54 -21.48 10.60
CA SER A 112 10.73 -21.30 9.39
C SER A 112 11.44 -21.83 8.15
N PHE A 113 12.73 -21.51 7.97
CA PHE A 113 13.52 -22.04 6.86
C PHE A 113 13.66 -23.55 6.92
N LYS A 114 13.86 -24.11 8.11
CA LYS A 114 13.94 -25.56 8.31
C LYS A 114 12.61 -26.24 7.96
N ALA A 115 11.49 -25.69 8.40
CA ALA A 115 10.16 -26.21 8.08
C ALA A 115 9.92 -26.22 6.55
N ILE A 116 10.19 -25.11 5.87
CA ILE A 116 10.08 -25.00 4.41
C ILE A 116 10.96 -26.02 3.70
N ARG A 117 12.23 -26.13 4.09
CA ARG A 117 13.20 -27.04 3.46
C ARG A 117 12.94 -28.52 3.73
N SER A 118 12.19 -28.84 4.79
CA SER A 118 11.88 -30.22 5.18
C SER A 118 10.59 -30.74 4.53
N ALA A 119 9.80 -29.87 3.87
CA ALA A 119 8.61 -30.27 3.15
C ALA A 119 8.99 -31.04 1.87
N ASN A 120 8.62 -32.33 1.79
CA ASN A 120 8.97 -33.20 0.67
C ASN A 120 7.78 -33.54 -0.23
N THR A 121 6.56 -33.26 0.24
CA THR A 121 5.32 -33.46 -0.50
C THR A 121 4.54 -32.16 -0.59
N THR A 122 3.61 -32.10 -1.54
CA THR A 122 2.66 -30.98 -1.63
C THR A 122 1.88 -30.80 -0.34
N LEU A 123 1.49 -31.90 0.33
CA LEU A 123 0.78 -31.81 1.60
C LEU A 123 1.66 -31.20 2.70
N ASP A 124 2.92 -31.62 2.84
CA ASP A 124 3.85 -31.03 3.81
C ASP A 124 4.01 -29.53 3.55
N LEU A 125 4.14 -29.15 2.28
CA LEU A 125 4.28 -27.74 1.89
C LEU A 125 3.03 -26.92 2.24
N LEU A 126 1.83 -27.47 2.04
CA LEU A 126 0.57 -26.82 2.42
C LEU A 126 0.41 -26.69 3.94
N ILE A 127 0.88 -27.68 4.71
CA ILE A 127 0.89 -27.61 6.18
C ILE A 127 1.84 -26.49 6.64
N VAL A 128 3.07 -26.44 6.10
CA VAL A 128 4.02 -25.37 6.40
C VAL A 128 3.46 -24.01 6.02
N ALA A 129 2.82 -23.89 4.85
CA ALA A 129 2.16 -22.66 4.41
C ALA A 129 1.07 -22.21 5.40
N GLY A 130 0.28 -23.14 5.95
CA GLY A 130 -0.73 -22.83 6.96
C GLY A 130 -0.13 -22.33 8.28
N GLU A 131 0.97 -22.92 8.73
CA GLU A 131 1.66 -22.46 9.94
C GLU A 131 2.35 -21.09 9.75
N LEU A 132 2.85 -20.80 8.55
CA LEU A 132 3.37 -19.47 8.21
C LEU A 132 2.24 -18.43 8.13
N ALA A 133 1.07 -18.80 7.60
CA ALA A 133 -0.09 -17.91 7.51
C ALA A 133 -0.59 -17.45 8.89
N LYS A 134 -0.51 -18.31 9.92
CA LYS A 134 -0.79 -17.92 11.32
C LYS A 134 0.11 -16.79 11.83
N ASN A 135 1.29 -16.64 11.25
CA ASN A 135 2.26 -15.59 11.57
C ASN A 135 2.22 -14.43 10.56
N GLY A 136 1.16 -14.33 9.75
CA GLY A 136 0.97 -13.23 8.80
C GLY A 136 1.73 -13.41 7.48
N ILE A 137 2.19 -14.62 7.15
CA ILE A 137 2.92 -14.91 5.90
C ILE A 137 2.12 -15.91 5.05
N PRO A 138 1.10 -15.47 4.30
CA PRO A 138 0.34 -16.36 3.45
C PRO A 138 1.15 -16.74 2.20
N ALA A 139 1.20 -18.03 1.85
CA ALA A 139 1.96 -18.52 0.69
C ALA A 139 1.10 -18.66 -0.58
N PHE A 140 0.00 -19.42 -0.52
CA PHE A 140 -0.83 -19.74 -1.70
C PHE A 140 -2.26 -19.19 -1.62
N VAL A 141 -2.83 -19.15 -0.42
CA VAL A 141 -4.14 -18.57 -0.13
C VAL A 141 -3.98 -17.69 1.11
N ASP A 142 -4.44 -16.45 1.03
CA ASP A 142 -4.56 -15.58 2.18
C ASP A 142 -5.92 -15.79 2.82
N ILE A 143 -5.94 -16.31 4.04
CA ILE A 143 -7.16 -16.69 4.73
C ILE A 143 -7.39 -15.69 5.85
N ASN A 144 -8.52 -14.99 5.81
CA ASN A 144 -8.90 -14.07 6.88
C ASN A 144 -10.36 -14.28 7.30
N SER A 145 -10.68 -13.74 8.47
CA SER A 145 -12.04 -13.70 9.01
C SER A 145 -12.53 -12.26 8.96
N SER A 146 -13.67 -12.03 8.32
CA SER A 146 -14.36 -10.75 8.31
C SER A 146 -15.87 -10.97 8.47
N ALA A 147 -16.61 -9.88 8.63
CA ALA A 147 -18.08 -9.94 8.63
C ALA A 147 -18.58 -10.58 7.33
N ASP A 148 -19.62 -11.39 7.40
CA ASP A 148 -20.26 -11.96 6.23
C ASP A 148 -21.08 -10.86 5.52
N ASP A 149 -20.79 -10.61 4.24
CA ASP A 149 -21.48 -9.56 3.47
C ASP A 149 -22.99 -9.84 3.31
N ASN A 150 -23.43 -11.11 3.42
CA ASN A 150 -24.84 -11.48 3.39
C ASN A 150 -25.50 -11.46 4.78
N ASP A 151 -24.72 -11.55 5.86
CA ASP A 151 -25.20 -11.52 7.25
C ASP A 151 -24.14 -10.90 8.16
N SER A 152 -24.15 -9.56 8.27
CA SER A 152 -23.15 -8.81 9.03
C SER A 152 -23.19 -9.07 10.55
N THR A 153 -24.10 -9.93 11.03
CA THR A 153 -24.11 -10.40 12.43
C THR A 153 -23.18 -11.59 12.65
N LYS A 154 -22.64 -12.17 11.58
CA LYS A 154 -21.71 -13.30 11.59
C LYS A 154 -20.38 -12.91 10.97
N ASN A 155 -19.36 -13.66 11.34
CA ASN A 155 -18.11 -13.70 10.60
C ASN A 155 -18.09 -14.91 9.67
N ALA A 156 -17.49 -14.75 8.51
CA ALA A 156 -17.17 -15.82 7.58
C ALA A 156 -15.66 -15.90 7.37
N LEU A 157 -15.20 -17.07 6.93
CA LEU A 157 -13.83 -17.27 6.52
C LEU A 157 -13.74 -16.97 5.02
N PHE A 158 -12.83 -16.09 4.64
CA PHE A 158 -12.60 -15.71 3.26
C PHE A 158 -11.21 -16.15 2.83
N GLY A 159 -11.14 -16.75 1.65
CA GLY A 159 -9.89 -17.11 0.97
C GLY A 159 -9.63 -16.14 -0.16
N PHE A 160 -8.55 -15.38 -0.06
CA PHE A 160 -8.09 -14.45 -1.06
C PHE A 160 -6.84 -14.97 -1.77
N ARG A 161 -6.59 -14.42 -2.95
CA ARG A 161 -5.31 -14.62 -3.63
C ARG A 161 -4.21 -13.97 -2.80
N THR A 162 -3.06 -14.62 -2.72
CA THR A 162 -1.91 -14.01 -2.05
C THR A 162 -1.37 -12.84 -2.85
N PRO A 163 -0.83 -11.81 -2.17
CA PRO A 163 -0.18 -10.70 -2.85
C PRO A 163 1.03 -11.22 -3.63
N LEU A 164 1.20 -10.74 -4.86
CA LEU A 164 2.45 -10.93 -5.60
C LEU A 164 3.45 -9.82 -5.21
N PRO A 165 4.76 -10.08 -5.25
CA PRO A 165 5.77 -9.06 -4.92
C PRO A 165 5.73 -7.83 -5.83
N LEU A 166 5.27 -7.98 -7.07
CA LEU A 166 5.01 -6.89 -8.01
C LEU A 166 3.52 -6.81 -8.34
N GLY A 167 3.05 -5.65 -8.79
CA GLY A 167 1.69 -5.52 -9.30
C GLY A 167 1.43 -6.44 -10.51
N ARG A 168 0.25 -7.09 -10.58
CA ARG A 168 -0.12 -8.07 -11.63
C ARG A 168 0.24 -7.63 -13.06
N SER A 169 0.10 -6.34 -13.37
CA SER A 169 0.40 -5.82 -14.70
C SER A 169 1.87 -6.00 -15.13
N TYR A 170 2.81 -6.07 -14.18
CA TYR A 170 4.21 -6.35 -14.50
C TYR A 170 4.41 -7.78 -14.99
N TYR A 171 3.60 -8.73 -14.56
CA TYR A 171 3.68 -10.13 -15.01
C TYR A 171 2.89 -10.41 -16.29
N THR A 172 1.87 -9.59 -16.59
CA THR A 172 0.91 -9.83 -17.68
C THR A 172 1.09 -8.89 -18.88
N ASN A 173 1.87 -7.82 -18.74
CA ASN A 173 2.22 -6.91 -19.83
C ASN A 173 3.73 -6.98 -20.11
N HIS A 174 4.08 -7.42 -21.32
CA HIS A 174 5.47 -7.61 -21.72
C HIS A 174 6.32 -6.34 -21.60
N SER A 175 5.84 -5.20 -22.08
CA SER A 175 6.59 -3.94 -22.02
C SER A 175 6.80 -3.46 -20.58
N LYS A 176 5.86 -3.73 -19.66
CA LYS A 176 6.09 -3.46 -18.23
C LYS A 176 7.09 -4.43 -17.62
N TRP A 177 7.00 -5.72 -17.94
CA TRP A 177 7.93 -6.74 -17.47
C TRP A 177 9.38 -6.39 -17.83
N GLU A 178 9.62 -5.98 -19.08
CA GLU A 178 10.95 -5.60 -19.58
C GLU A 178 11.59 -4.48 -18.75
N THR A 179 10.80 -3.59 -18.13
CA THR A 179 11.33 -2.50 -17.30
C THR A 179 11.86 -2.95 -15.94
N VAL A 180 11.49 -4.15 -15.46
CA VAL A 180 11.82 -4.63 -14.10
C VAL A 180 12.53 -5.98 -14.09
N GLU A 181 12.48 -6.75 -15.18
CA GLU A 181 12.94 -8.14 -15.21
C GLU A 181 14.40 -8.29 -14.76
N ALA A 182 15.29 -7.45 -15.27
CA ALA A 182 16.72 -7.53 -14.96
C ALA A 182 16.98 -7.32 -13.46
N ASP A 183 16.42 -6.26 -12.88
CA ASP A 183 16.59 -5.93 -11.47
C ASP A 183 15.87 -6.94 -10.57
N TYR A 184 14.72 -7.45 -11.00
CA TYR A 184 13.96 -8.43 -10.23
C TYR A 184 14.67 -9.78 -10.14
N LYS A 185 15.34 -10.22 -11.21
CA LYS A 185 16.22 -11.40 -11.19
C LYS A 185 17.36 -11.24 -10.19
N VAL A 186 17.99 -10.06 -10.16
CA VAL A 186 19.04 -9.74 -9.19
C VAL A 186 18.48 -9.78 -7.77
N TYR A 187 17.35 -9.11 -7.53
CA TYR A 187 16.68 -9.09 -6.24
C TYR A 187 16.41 -10.49 -5.69
N ILE A 188 15.76 -11.37 -6.48
CA ILE A 188 15.46 -12.75 -6.07
C ILE A 188 16.76 -13.50 -5.72
N ALA A 189 17.77 -13.42 -6.59
CA ALA A 189 19.04 -14.11 -6.37
C ALA A 189 19.76 -13.61 -5.10
N THR A 190 19.73 -12.30 -4.85
CA THR A 190 20.33 -11.69 -3.66
C THR A 190 19.60 -12.11 -2.40
N VAL A 191 18.26 -12.08 -2.38
CA VAL A 191 17.47 -12.49 -1.21
C VAL A 191 17.69 -13.97 -0.89
N LEU A 192 17.76 -14.85 -1.90
CA LEU A 192 18.05 -16.27 -1.69
C LEU A 192 19.47 -16.49 -1.12
N GLN A 193 20.47 -15.76 -1.62
CA GLN A 193 21.83 -15.84 -1.09
C GLN A 193 21.91 -15.32 0.35
N LEU A 194 21.20 -14.23 0.66
CA LEU A 194 21.04 -13.75 2.04
C LEU A 194 20.37 -14.81 2.92
N ALA A 195 19.45 -15.61 2.37
CA ALA A 195 18.84 -16.77 3.03
C ALA A 195 19.72 -18.05 3.02
N ARG A 196 21.02 -17.93 2.70
CA ARG A 196 22.04 -19.01 2.69
C ARG A 196 21.93 -20.05 1.56
N TYR A 197 21.25 -19.73 0.46
CA TYR A 197 21.39 -20.52 -0.77
C TYR A 197 22.74 -20.23 -1.43
N THR A 198 23.36 -21.22 -2.08
CA THR A 198 24.56 -20.96 -2.89
C THR A 198 24.20 -20.11 -4.12
N ALA A 199 25.19 -19.48 -4.74
CA ALA A 199 24.98 -18.70 -5.96
C ALA A 199 24.35 -19.55 -7.08
N GLU A 200 24.76 -20.82 -7.19
CA GLU A 200 24.23 -21.78 -8.17
C GLU A 200 22.77 -22.13 -7.87
N GLN A 201 22.44 -22.40 -6.60
CA GLN A 201 21.06 -22.70 -6.21
C GLN A 201 20.14 -21.49 -6.42
N ALA A 202 20.61 -20.30 -6.06
CA ALA A 202 19.86 -19.05 -6.27
C ALA A 202 19.62 -18.81 -7.77
N ALA A 203 20.67 -18.92 -8.60
CA ALA A 203 20.54 -18.76 -10.05
C ALA A 203 19.58 -19.77 -10.68
N ALA A 204 19.59 -21.02 -10.21
CA ALA A 204 18.65 -22.05 -10.69
C ALA A 204 17.20 -21.79 -10.25
N ALA A 205 17.00 -21.20 -9.07
CA ALA A 205 15.67 -20.92 -8.52
C ALA A 205 14.97 -19.71 -9.17
N VAL A 206 15.74 -18.68 -9.57
CA VAL A 206 15.20 -17.44 -10.19
C VAL A 206 14.17 -17.70 -11.32
N PRO A 207 14.48 -18.47 -12.39
CA PRO A 207 13.51 -18.70 -13.45
C PRO A 207 12.31 -19.54 -13.02
N VAL A 208 12.45 -20.37 -11.97
CA VAL A 208 11.35 -21.17 -11.42
C VAL A 208 10.38 -20.29 -10.65
N ILE A 209 10.90 -19.40 -9.79
CA ILE A 209 10.11 -18.43 -9.01
C ILE A 209 9.36 -17.49 -9.94
N ILE A 210 10.06 -16.86 -10.90
CA ILE A 210 9.43 -15.95 -11.87
C ILE A 210 8.30 -16.64 -12.64
N ARG A 211 8.53 -17.87 -13.14
CA ARG A 211 7.49 -18.62 -13.86
C ARG A 211 6.30 -18.94 -12.96
N PHE A 212 6.54 -19.30 -11.71
CA PHE A 212 5.48 -19.57 -10.74
C PHE A 212 4.63 -18.32 -10.48
N GLU A 213 5.26 -17.17 -10.24
CA GLU A 213 4.59 -15.88 -10.05
C GLU A 213 3.80 -15.44 -11.29
N GLN A 214 4.37 -15.59 -12.50
CA GLN A 214 3.69 -15.30 -13.75
C GLN A 214 2.45 -16.21 -13.96
N THR A 215 2.56 -17.48 -13.57
CA THR A 215 1.43 -18.42 -13.63
C THR A 215 0.32 -17.97 -12.67
N LEU A 216 0.66 -17.62 -11.43
CA LEU A 216 -0.30 -17.11 -10.45
C LEU A 216 -0.96 -15.80 -10.91
N ALA A 217 -0.18 -14.89 -11.49
CA ALA A 217 -0.69 -13.63 -12.05
C ALA A 217 -1.72 -13.86 -13.17
N GLY A 218 -1.54 -14.93 -13.96
CA GLY A 218 -2.44 -15.32 -15.04
C GLY A 218 -3.78 -15.90 -14.59
N VAL A 219 -3.89 -16.43 -13.37
CA VAL A 219 -5.14 -16.96 -12.80
C VAL A 219 -6.05 -15.85 -12.29
N ALA A 220 -5.47 -14.72 -11.90
CA ALA A 220 -6.19 -13.57 -11.38
C ALA A 220 -6.96 -12.83 -12.47
N LEU A 221 -8.17 -12.35 -12.13
CA LEU A 221 -8.84 -11.31 -12.89
C LEU A 221 -8.02 -10.01 -12.85
N SER A 222 -8.14 -9.20 -13.90
CA SER A 222 -7.70 -7.81 -13.87
C SER A 222 -8.64 -6.97 -12.99
N SER A 223 -8.18 -5.81 -12.52
CA SER A 223 -9.02 -4.92 -11.71
C SER A 223 -10.27 -4.46 -12.46
N LEU A 224 -10.20 -4.31 -13.79
CA LEU A 224 -11.37 -3.98 -14.60
C LEU A 224 -12.37 -5.13 -14.59
N GLU A 225 -11.91 -6.35 -14.85
CA GLU A 225 -12.77 -7.54 -14.79
C GLU A 225 -13.39 -7.70 -13.40
N GLU A 226 -12.63 -7.52 -12.31
CA GLU A 226 -13.17 -7.55 -10.94
C GLU A 226 -14.28 -6.50 -10.71
N MET A 227 -14.13 -5.29 -11.25
CA MET A 227 -15.16 -4.23 -11.15
C MET A 227 -16.40 -4.50 -12.02
N GLU A 228 -16.22 -5.13 -13.18
CA GLU A 228 -17.29 -5.41 -14.14
C GLU A 228 -18.09 -6.68 -13.80
N VAL A 229 -17.58 -7.52 -12.88
CA VAL A 229 -18.27 -8.73 -12.44
C VAL A 229 -19.58 -8.38 -11.73
N VAL A 230 -20.71 -8.69 -12.38
CA VAL A 230 -22.07 -8.56 -11.82
C VAL A 230 -22.43 -9.82 -11.03
N LEU A 231 -21.64 -10.20 -10.03
CA LEU A 231 -21.91 -11.36 -9.18
C LEU A 231 -22.05 -10.98 -7.71
N SER A 232 -22.51 -11.96 -6.93
CA SER A 232 -22.43 -11.98 -5.46
C SER A 232 -21.06 -11.45 -4.99
N PRO A 233 -21.00 -10.70 -3.87
CA PRO A 233 -19.76 -10.11 -3.35
C PRO A 233 -18.67 -11.16 -3.09
N TYR A 234 -19.07 -12.43 -2.89
CA TYR A 234 -18.18 -13.56 -2.78
C TYR A 234 -18.82 -14.85 -3.31
N THR A 235 -17.99 -15.88 -3.56
CA THR A 235 -18.45 -17.24 -3.88
C THR A 235 -18.46 -18.08 -2.60
N ALA A 236 -19.66 -18.41 -2.10
CA ALA A 236 -19.81 -19.24 -0.92
C ALA A 236 -19.44 -20.71 -1.22
N LEU A 237 -18.53 -21.27 -0.44
CA LEU A 237 -18.14 -22.68 -0.52
C LEU A 237 -18.38 -23.35 0.83
N THR A 238 -18.87 -24.60 0.81
CA THR A 238 -18.96 -25.43 2.02
C THR A 238 -17.74 -26.33 2.11
N TYR A 239 -17.10 -26.37 3.27
CA TYR A 239 -16.06 -27.36 3.53
C TYR A 239 -16.69 -28.75 3.67
N SER A 240 -16.41 -29.65 2.73
CA SER A 240 -16.76 -31.07 2.85
C SER A 240 -15.54 -31.86 3.34
N GLN A 241 -15.69 -32.56 4.45
CA GLN A 241 -14.69 -33.52 4.96
C GLN A 241 -14.75 -34.84 4.20
#